data_AF-A0A432IU05-F1
#
_entry.id   AF-A0A432IU05-F1
#
_cell.length_a   1.000
_cell.length_b   1.000
_cell.length_c   1.000
_cell.angle_alpha   90.00
_cell.angle_beta   90.00
_cell.angle_gamma   90.00
#
_symmetry.space_group_name_H-M   'P 1'
#
loop_
_entity.id
_entity.type
_entity.pdbx_description
1 polymer ?
#
loop_
_entity_poly.entity_id
_entity_poly.type
_entity_poly.pdbx_seq_one_letter_code
_entity_poly.pdbx_strand_id
1 'polypeptide(L)'
;MQKFDSVDELVNTIRPVDPIYCIRLNSIKSACNWFKSRFPGQILYAVKTNPNVKVIKLIGESGIKRFDVASINEIKLIRKIFPEARAYYMNTVKSREHIHEAYFNYNIRDF
;
A
#
# COMPACT_ATOMS: atom_id res chain seq x y z
N MET A 1 7.74 9.03 -15.51
CA MET A 1 6.27 8.93 -15.67
C MET A 1 5.80 10.30 -16.13
N GLN A 2 5.12 10.38 -17.26
CA GLN A 2 4.56 11.64 -17.73
C GLN A 2 3.52 12.15 -16.73
N LYS A 3 3.51 13.46 -16.53
CA LYS A 3 2.49 14.17 -15.76
C LYS A 3 1.67 14.96 -16.76
N PHE A 4 0.37 15.01 -16.51
CA PHE A 4 -0.59 15.79 -17.27
C PHE A 4 -1.35 16.65 -16.28
N ASP A 5 -1.70 17.86 -16.67
CA ASP A 5 -2.42 18.81 -15.84
C ASP A 5 -3.91 18.44 -15.75
N SER A 6 -4.43 17.76 -16.76
CA SER A 6 -5.80 17.24 -16.80
C SER A 6 -5.92 15.86 -17.44
N VAL A 7 -7.07 15.21 -17.21
CA VAL A 7 -7.41 13.96 -17.90
C VAL A 7 -7.63 14.22 -19.40
N ASP A 8 -8.20 15.36 -19.77
CA ASP A 8 -8.43 15.73 -21.17
C ASP A 8 -7.12 15.89 -21.93
N GLU A 9 -6.10 16.53 -21.33
CA GLU A 9 -4.77 16.64 -21.91
C GLU A 9 -4.14 15.26 -22.15
N LEU A 10 -4.23 14.37 -21.15
CA LEU A 10 -3.75 12.99 -21.25
C LEU A 10 -4.42 12.25 -22.41
N VAL A 11 -5.76 12.27 -22.48
CA VAL A 11 -6.52 11.54 -23.50
C VAL A 11 -6.23 12.07 -24.90
N ASN A 12 -6.18 13.39 -25.08
CA ASN A 12 -5.92 14.00 -26.39
C ASN A 12 -4.49 13.78 -26.88
N THR A 13 -3.52 13.72 -25.96
CA THR A 13 -2.09 13.53 -26.27
C THR A 13 -1.75 12.06 -26.52
N ILE A 14 -2.15 11.19 -25.60
CA ILE A 14 -1.77 9.77 -25.63
C ILE A 14 -2.71 8.95 -26.51
N ARG A 15 -3.97 9.40 -26.68
CA ARG A 15 -5.04 8.70 -27.41
C ARG A 15 -5.05 7.20 -27.12
N PRO A 16 -5.15 6.82 -25.83
CA PRO A 16 -4.93 5.46 -25.42
C PRO A 16 -6.04 4.54 -25.94
N VAL A 17 -5.65 3.37 -26.43
CA VAL A 17 -6.57 2.30 -26.81
C VAL A 17 -7.01 1.52 -25.57
N ASP A 18 -6.11 1.34 -24.61
CA ASP A 18 -6.35 0.66 -23.34
C ASP A 18 -6.57 1.64 -22.17
N PRO A 19 -7.28 1.23 -21.10
CA PRO A 19 -7.46 2.07 -19.92
C PRO A 19 -6.13 2.49 -19.26
N ILE A 20 -6.05 3.74 -18.83
CA ILE A 20 -4.89 4.28 -18.11
C ILE A 20 -5.25 4.58 -16.65
N TYR A 21 -4.44 4.05 -15.74
CA TYR A 21 -4.51 4.42 -14.33
C TYR A 21 -3.87 5.79 -14.06
N CYS A 22 -4.69 6.74 -13.61
CA CYS A 22 -4.25 8.08 -13.20
C CYS A 22 -4.12 8.15 -11.67
N ILE A 23 -2.89 8.19 -11.14
CA ILE A 23 -2.63 8.20 -9.70
C ILE A 23 -2.40 9.63 -9.20
N ARG A 24 -3.30 10.12 -8.34
CA ARG A 24 -3.20 11.45 -7.71
C ARG A 24 -2.38 11.39 -6.41
N LEU A 25 -1.07 11.45 -6.55
CA LEU A 25 -0.13 11.35 -5.42
C LEU A 25 -0.39 12.42 -4.33
N ASN A 26 -0.64 13.67 -4.71
CA ASN A 26 -0.87 14.74 -3.72
C ASN A 26 -2.11 14.47 -2.85
N SER A 27 -3.18 13.90 -3.40
CA SER A 27 -4.38 13.54 -2.65
C SER A 27 -4.09 12.48 -1.59
N ILE A 28 -3.28 11.48 -1.91
CA ILE A 28 -2.85 10.44 -0.95
C ILE A 28 -2.05 11.08 0.18
N LYS A 29 -1.06 11.93 -0.14
CA LYS A 29 -0.24 12.62 0.86
C LYS A 29 -1.10 13.48 1.80
N SER A 30 -2.04 14.26 1.26
CA SER A 30 -2.98 15.07 2.04
C SER A 30 -3.83 14.21 2.96
N ALA A 31 -4.38 13.09 2.47
CA ALA A 31 -5.17 12.17 3.28
C ALA A 31 -4.34 11.54 4.42
N CYS A 32 -3.10 11.11 4.14
CA CYS A 32 -2.19 10.60 5.17
C CYS A 32 -1.92 11.65 6.26
N ASN A 33 -1.61 12.88 5.88
CA ASN A 33 -1.33 13.97 6.82
C ASN A 33 -2.55 14.34 7.66
N TRP A 34 -3.73 14.38 7.04
CA TRP A 34 -4.99 14.64 7.73
C TRP A 34 -5.28 13.53 8.76
N PHE A 35 -5.20 12.26 8.35
CA PHE A 35 -5.49 11.13 9.24
C PHE A 35 -4.52 11.08 10.42
N LYS A 36 -3.22 11.26 10.15
CA LYS A 36 -2.18 11.32 11.19
C LYS A 36 -2.36 12.44 12.20
N SER A 37 -2.87 13.59 11.78
CA SER A 37 -3.04 14.74 12.68
C SER A 37 -4.34 14.68 13.50
N ARG A 38 -5.27 13.78 13.14
CA ARG A 38 -6.61 13.70 13.77
C ARG A 38 -6.89 12.39 14.48
N PHE A 39 -6.22 11.30 14.12
CA PHE A 39 -6.41 10.01 14.75
C PHE A 39 -5.37 9.77 15.85
N PRO A 40 -5.77 9.61 17.12
CA PRO A 40 -4.84 9.46 18.24
C PRO A 40 -4.21 8.06 18.36
N GLY A 41 -4.68 7.09 17.57
CA GLY A 41 -4.27 5.69 17.65
C GLY A 41 -3.14 5.29 16.70
N GLN A 42 -2.85 3.99 16.70
CA GLN A 42 -1.91 3.41 15.74
C GLN A 42 -2.55 3.31 14.36
N ILE A 43 -1.87 3.87 13.36
CA ILE A 43 -2.36 3.92 11.98
C ILE A 43 -1.73 2.78 11.19
N LEU A 44 -2.57 1.95 10.59
CA LEU A 44 -2.21 0.90 9.66
C LEU A 44 -2.85 1.20 8.30
N TYR A 45 -2.12 0.94 7.22
CA TYR A 45 -2.71 0.94 5.87
C TYR A 45 -3.07 -0.48 5.45
N ALA A 46 -4.34 -0.71 5.11
CA ALA A 46 -4.82 -1.98 4.59
C ALA A 46 -4.42 -2.17 3.13
N VAL A 47 -3.44 -3.05 2.88
CA VAL A 47 -2.80 -3.24 1.56
C VAL A 47 -3.80 -3.72 0.51
N LYS A 48 -4.75 -4.56 0.91
CA LYS A 48 -5.85 -5.05 0.05
C LYS A 48 -6.64 -3.95 -0.66
N THR A 49 -6.66 -2.74 -0.11
CA THR A 49 -7.40 -1.62 -0.70
C THR A 49 -6.76 -1.09 -1.97
N ASN A 50 -5.42 -1.07 -2.03
CA ASN A 50 -4.67 -0.72 -3.24
C ASN A 50 -3.22 -1.20 -3.12
N PRO A 51 -2.86 -2.38 -3.67
CA PRO A 51 -1.51 -2.92 -3.57
C PRO A 51 -0.53 -2.28 -4.56
N ASN A 52 -0.90 -1.18 -5.24
CA ASN A 52 -0.01 -0.52 -6.18
C ASN A 52 1.25 0.00 -5.45
N VAL A 53 2.43 -0.41 -5.93
CA VAL A 53 3.73 -0.06 -5.33
C VAL A 53 3.90 1.43 -5.10
N LYS A 54 3.41 2.29 -6.02
CA LYS A 54 3.53 3.75 -5.87
C LYS A 54 2.66 4.29 -4.74
N VAL A 55 1.45 3.73 -4.58
CA VAL A 55 0.53 4.08 -3.49
C VAL A 55 1.14 3.68 -2.15
N ILE A 56 1.58 2.43 -2.03
CA ILE A 56 2.22 1.92 -0.80
C ILE A 56 3.46 2.75 -0.44
N LYS A 57 4.34 3.02 -1.42
CA LYS A 57 5.54 3.83 -1.20
C LYS A 57 5.19 5.21 -0.65
N LEU A 58 4.26 5.90 -1.30
CA LEU A 58 3.88 7.25 -0.88
C LEU A 58 3.22 7.26 0.51
N ILE A 59 2.39 6.28 0.84
CA ILE A 59 1.79 6.13 2.18
C ILE A 59 2.88 5.94 3.24
N GLY A 60 3.85 5.08 2.96
CA GLY A 60 5.00 4.84 3.83
C GLY A 60 5.90 6.07 3.98
N GLU A 61 6.20 6.77 2.91
CA GLU A 61 6.97 8.03 2.89
C GLU A 61 6.22 9.16 3.60
N SER A 62 4.88 9.14 3.58
CA SER A 62 4.02 10.07 4.35
C SER A 62 3.94 9.73 5.84
N GLY A 63 4.66 8.70 6.30
CA GLY A 63 4.86 8.37 7.70
C GLY A 63 3.92 7.31 8.27
N ILE A 64 3.11 6.63 7.44
CA ILE A 64 2.36 5.44 7.87
C ILE A 64 3.26 4.22 7.68
N LYS A 65 3.90 3.77 8.76
CA LYS A 65 4.93 2.70 8.73
C LYS A 65 4.41 1.30 9.11
N ARG A 66 3.09 1.16 9.28
CA ARG A 66 2.44 -0.10 9.64
C ARG A 66 1.43 -0.48 8.57
N PHE A 67 1.35 -1.76 8.27
CA PHE A 67 0.51 -2.28 7.19
C PHE A 67 -0.36 -3.43 7.69
N ASP A 68 -1.64 -3.35 7.38
CA ASP A 68 -2.57 -4.47 7.51
C ASP A 68 -2.52 -5.28 6.21
N VAL A 69 -2.13 -6.55 6.33
CA VAL A 69 -1.93 -7.48 5.21
C VAL A 69 -2.81 -8.71 5.38
N ALA A 70 -3.42 -9.16 4.29
CA ALA A 70 -4.37 -10.27 4.27
C ALA A 70 -3.86 -11.50 3.50
N SER A 71 -2.66 -11.45 2.92
CA SER A 71 -2.07 -12.58 2.20
C SER A 71 -0.54 -12.62 2.28
N ILE A 72 0.03 -13.79 2.00
CA ILE A 72 1.49 -13.95 1.91
C ILE A 72 2.12 -13.08 0.81
N ASN A 73 1.39 -12.83 -0.28
CA ASN A 73 1.86 -11.98 -1.37
C ASN A 73 1.92 -10.50 -0.96
N GLU A 74 0.98 -10.04 -0.12
CA GLU A 74 1.04 -8.70 0.45
C GLU A 74 2.18 -8.58 1.47
N ILE A 75 2.45 -9.61 2.28
CA ILE A 75 3.63 -9.65 3.15
C ILE A 75 4.91 -9.51 2.31
N LYS A 76 5.06 -10.31 1.26
CA LYS A 76 6.19 -10.26 0.32
C LYS A 76 6.35 -8.88 -0.28
N LEU A 77 5.25 -8.27 -0.71
CA LEU A 77 5.22 -6.93 -1.28
C LEU A 77 5.70 -5.87 -0.28
N ILE A 78 5.15 -5.87 0.95
CA ILE A 78 5.56 -4.93 1.99
C ILE A 78 7.02 -5.12 2.37
N ARG A 79 7.49 -6.37 2.53
CA ARG A 79 8.90 -6.66 2.85
C ARG A 79 9.85 -6.21 1.73
N LYS A 80 9.44 -6.33 0.46
CA LYS A 80 10.21 -5.82 -0.67
C LYS A 80 10.32 -4.30 -0.70
N ILE A 81 9.25 -3.58 -0.34
CA ILE A 81 9.22 -2.11 -0.38
C ILE A 81 9.82 -1.50 0.89
N PHE A 82 9.48 -2.06 2.05
CA PHE A 82 9.85 -1.61 3.38
C PHE A 82 10.24 -2.82 4.25
N PRO A 83 11.50 -3.27 4.19
CA PRO A 83 11.98 -4.43 4.95
C PRO A 83 11.67 -4.33 6.45
N GLU A 84 11.77 -3.14 7.02
CA GLU A 84 11.58 -2.86 8.45
C GLU A 84 10.15 -2.47 8.84
N ALA A 85 9.20 -2.41 7.90
CA ALA A 85 7.83 -2.04 8.24
C ALA A 85 7.17 -3.13 9.11
N ARG A 86 6.34 -2.72 10.06
CA ARG A 86 5.54 -3.68 10.83
C ARG A 86 4.31 -4.07 10.01
N ALA A 87 4.15 -5.36 9.76
CA ALA A 87 3.01 -5.90 9.03
C ALA A 87 2.19 -6.81 9.94
N TYR A 88 0.87 -6.63 9.87
CA TYR A 88 -0.12 -7.29 10.70
C TYR A 88 -0.92 -8.23 9.80
N TYR A 89 -0.78 -9.55 9.97
CA TYR A 89 -1.39 -10.53 9.08
C TYR A 89 -2.84 -10.83 9.47
N MET A 90 -3.75 -9.88 9.25
CA MET A 90 -5.13 -9.91 9.76
C MET A 90 -6.11 -10.62 8.81
N ASN A 91 -5.79 -11.86 8.44
CA ASN A 91 -6.72 -12.74 7.73
C ASN A 91 -7.27 -13.83 8.67
N THR A 92 -8.58 -13.91 8.85
CA THR A 92 -9.20 -14.86 9.80
C THR A 92 -8.89 -16.33 9.47
N VAL A 93 -8.79 -16.68 8.18
CA VAL A 93 -8.52 -18.04 7.72
C VAL A 93 -7.23 -18.05 6.89
N LYS A 94 -6.19 -18.67 7.44
CA LYS A 94 -4.84 -18.76 6.83
C LYS A 94 -4.46 -20.22 6.65
N SER A 95 -3.76 -20.56 5.57
CA SER A 95 -3.18 -21.91 5.43
C SER A 95 -2.01 -22.09 6.40
N ARG A 96 -1.75 -23.34 6.81
CA ARG A 96 -0.65 -23.66 7.72
C ARG A 96 0.69 -23.28 7.12
N GLU A 97 0.83 -23.46 5.80
CA GLU A 97 2.01 -23.13 5.02
C GLU A 97 2.25 -21.61 5.03
N HIS A 98 1.20 -20.80 4.85
CA HIS A 98 1.34 -19.34 4.89
C HIS A 98 1.63 -18.82 6.29
N ILE A 99 1.10 -19.45 7.35
CA ILE A 99 1.45 -19.09 8.74
C ILE A 99 2.94 -19.37 8.98
N HIS A 100 3.41 -20.57 8.61
CA HIS A 100 4.81 -20.97 8.74
C HIS A 100 5.73 -20.01 7.97
N GLU A 101 5.44 -19.76 6.70
CA GLU A 101 6.23 -18.84 5.87
C GLU A 101 6.25 -17.42 6.43
N ALA A 102 5.10 -16.88 6.84
CA ALA A 102 5.02 -15.54 7.44
C ALA A 102 5.85 -15.44 8.73
N TYR A 103 5.77 -16.45 9.60
CA TYR A 103 6.44 -16.45 10.90
C TYR A 103 7.96 -16.63 10.79
N PHE A 104 8.42 -17.61 10.02
CA PHE A 104 9.83 -17.98 9.95
C PHE A 104 10.61 -17.20 8.89
N ASN A 105 10.01 -16.90 7.74
CA ASN A 105 10.73 -16.26 6.62
C ASN A 105 10.55 -14.73 6.59
N TYR A 106 9.43 -14.22 7.13
CA TYR A 106 9.10 -12.79 7.05
C TYR A 106 8.94 -12.09 8.41
N ASN A 107 9.29 -12.79 9.50
CA ASN A 107 9.27 -12.28 10.88
C ASN A 107 7.93 -11.60 11.24
N ILE A 108 6.80 -12.15 10.77
CA ILE A 108 5.48 -11.70 11.17
C ILE A 108 5.21 -12.23 12.58
N ARG A 109 4.74 -11.33 13.46
CA ARG A 109 4.44 -11.63 14.86
C ARG A 109 3.01 -11.27 15.27
N ASP A 110 2.33 -10.46 14.46
CA ASP A 110 0.95 -10.06 14.66
C ASP A 110 0.08 -10.80 13.61
N PHE A 111 -0.78 -11.72 14.06
CA PHE A 111 -1.66 -12.58 13.23
C PHE A 111 -3.13 -12.43 13.58
#